data_AF-A0A968PZ95-F1
#
_entry.id   AF-A0A968PZ95-F1
#
_cell.length_a   1.000
_cell.length_b   1.000
_cell.length_c   1.000
_cell.angle_alpha   90.00
_cell.angle_beta   90.00
_cell.angle_gamma   90.00
#
_symmetry.space_group_name_H-M   'P 1'
#
loop_
_entity.id
_entity.type
_entity.pdbx_description
1 polymer ?
#
loop_
_entity_poly.entity_id
_entity_poly.type
_entity_poly.pdbx_seq_one_letter_code
_entity_poly.pdbx_strand_id
1 'polypeptide(L)'
;MILAVPLAWLQLTYEKSRLLVAIAGITFAVILMFMQIGFQDALFKSAIRLQSNLQGDLVLISPQSTNLVGMRNFSQRRLYQTLGIEGVASVNSLYINLAAWKIPPINPDAPKHPEDLPEVLPPGSTRNILVLGVDPTAKIFNLPGVDAENLEKIKVQDVALFDRTSRAEFGRNIVAQVKRGETVTREVANRK
;
A
#
# COMPACT_ATOMS: atom_id res chain seq x y z
N MET A 1 40.41 16.74 -44.00
CA MET A 1 39.53 16.19 -42.95
C MET A 1 40.21 16.45 -41.63
N ILE A 2 39.89 17.57 -40.99
CA ILE A 2 40.64 18.08 -39.84
C ILE A 2 40.33 17.18 -38.64
N LEU A 3 41.36 16.48 -38.14
CA LEU A 3 41.37 15.95 -36.78
C LEU A 3 41.16 17.15 -35.85
N ALA A 4 39.91 17.37 -35.45
CA ALA A 4 39.55 18.45 -34.55
C ALA A 4 40.22 18.17 -33.21
N VAL A 5 41.32 18.88 -32.93
CA VAL A 5 41.82 19.03 -31.57
C VAL A 5 40.59 19.41 -30.72
N PRO A 6 40.23 18.65 -29.68
CA PRO A 6 39.00 18.88 -28.95
C PRO A 6 39.19 20.10 -28.04
N LEU A 7 39.22 21.29 -28.65
CA LEU A 7 39.53 22.58 -28.03
C LEU A 7 38.57 22.86 -26.87
N ALA A 8 37.28 22.54 -27.04
CA ALA A 8 36.26 22.66 -26.00
C ALA A 8 36.56 21.77 -24.79
N TRP A 9 37.03 20.53 -25.01
CA TRP A 9 37.40 19.62 -23.92
C TRP A 9 38.66 20.09 -23.20
N LEU A 10 39.68 20.55 -23.94
CA LEU A 10 40.89 21.14 -23.35
C LEU A 10 40.57 22.41 -22.54
N GLN A 11 39.66 23.25 -23.02
CA GLN A 11 39.21 24.45 -22.29
C GLN A 11 38.47 24.11 -21.00
N LEU A 12 37.58 23.11 -21.03
CA LEU A 12 36.86 22.65 -19.84
C LEU A 12 37.79 22.00 -18.80
N THR A 13 38.78 21.23 -19.26
CA THR A 13 39.69 20.48 -18.36
C THR A 13 40.87 21.31 -17.84
N TYR A 14 41.12 22.50 -18.40
CA TYR A 14 42.16 23.43 -17.94
C TYR A 14 41.90 23.91 -16.49
N GLU A 15 40.66 24.30 -16.17
CA GLU A 15 40.25 24.66 -14.81
C GLU A 15 39.39 23.57 -14.15
N LYS A 16 40.05 22.50 -13.69
CA LYS A 16 39.39 21.32 -13.11
C LYS A 16 38.46 21.64 -11.92
N SER A 17 38.80 22.62 -11.10
CA SER A 17 37.97 23.04 -9.96
C SER A 17 36.67 23.70 -10.41
N ARG A 18 36.74 24.64 -11.36
CA ARG A 18 35.57 25.31 -11.93
C ARG A 18 34.66 24.30 -12.65
N LEU A 19 35.24 23.38 -13.41
CA LEU A 19 34.50 22.30 -14.06
C LEU A 19 33.78 21.42 -13.04
N LEU A 20 34.44 21.01 -11.96
CA LEU A 20 33.85 20.18 -10.91
C LEU A 20 32.68 20.88 -10.23
N VAL A 21 32.83 22.15 -9.86
CA VAL A 21 31.74 22.94 -9.24
C VAL A 21 30.57 23.10 -10.21
N ALA A 22 30.82 23.35 -11.50
CA ALA A 22 29.77 23.46 -12.51
C ALA A 22 29.01 22.13 -12.69
N ILE A 23 29.72 21.01 -12.81
CA ILE A 23 29.11 19.67 -12.91
C ILE A 23 28.31 19.35 -11.64
N ALA A 24 28.86 19.64 -10.45
CA ALA A 24 28.16 19.42 -9.19
C ALA A 24 26.86 20.24 -9.11
N GLY A 25 26.88 21.51 -9.53
CA GLY A 25 25.70 22.36 -9.56
C GLY A 25 24.61 21.85 -10.51
N ILE A 26 24.99 21.49 -11.73
CA ILE A 26 24.04 20.92 -12.72
C ILE A 26 23.50 19.58 -12.24
N THR A 27 24.37 18.70 -11.73
CA THR A 27 23.97 17.38 -11.21
C THR A 27 23.00 17.52 -10.04
N PHE A 28 23.28 18.44 -9.11
CA PHE A 28 22.40 18.73 -7.99
C PHE A 28 21.04 19.23 -8.45
N ALA A 29 20.99 20.16 -9.40
CA ALA A 29 19.73 20.64 -9.98
C ALA A 29 18.93 19.50 -10.65
N VAL A 30 19.59 18.62 -11.40
CA VAL A 30 18.96 17.47 -12.05
C VAL A 30 18.41 16.47 -11.02
N ILE A 31 19.16 16.17 -9.96
CA ILE A 31 18.69 15.32 -8.85
C ILE A 31 17.45 15.94 -8.19
N LEU A 32 17.46 17.24 -7.91
CA LEU A 32 16.31 17.93 -7.32
C LEU A 32 15.09 17.86 -8.23
N MET A 33 15.24 18.08 -9.54
CA MET A 33 14.15 17.95 -10.51
C MET A 33 13.57 16.52 -10.51
N PHE A 34 14.41 15.49 -10.56
CA PHE A 34 13.94 14.10 -10.51
C PHE A 34 13.26 13.75 -9.18
N MET A 35 13.80 14.23 -8.06
CA MET A 35 13.22 14.01 -6.74
C MET A 35 11.83 14.63 -6.65
N GLN A 36 11.66 15.86 -7.14
CA GLN A 36 10.36 16.55 -7.15
C GLN A 36 9.33 15.81 -8.00
N ILE A 37 9.69 15.40 -9.22
CA ILE A 37 8.80 14.62 -10.10
C ILE A 37 8.47 13.26 -9.48
N GLY A 38 9.46 12.57 -8.92
CA GLY A 38 9.27 11.27 -8.26
C GLY A 38 8.33 11.36 -7.06
N PHE A 39 8.48 12.39 -6.23
CA PHE A 39 7.56 12.63 -5.10
C PHE A 39 6.15 12.96 -5.57
N GLN A 40 6.01 13.80 -6.60
CA GLN A 40 4.71 14.12 -7.17
C GLN A 40 3.99 12.85 -7.67
N ASP A 41 4.67 12.04 -8.47
CA ASP A 41 4.11 10.80 -9.02
C ASP A 41 3.75 9.79 -7.90
N ALA A 42 4.63 9.62 -6.91
CA ALA A 42 4.38 8.75 -5.76
C ALA A 42 3.17 9.21 -4.93
N LEU A 43 3.01 10.52 -4.72
CA LEU A 43 1.86 11.10 -4.01
C LEU A 43 0.55 10.86 -4.76
N PHE A 44 0.52 11.14 -6.08
CA PHE A 44 -0.68 10.92 -6.88
C PHE A 44 -1.07 9.46 -6.98
N LYS A 45 -0.12 8.57 -7.29
CA LYS A 45 -0.36 7.12 -7.34
C LYS A 45 -0.85 6.56 -6.01
N SER A 46 -0.28 7.03 -4.89
CA SER A 46 -0.71 6.60 -3.56
C SER A 46 -2.11 7.08 -3.20
N ALA A 47 -2.47 8.31 -3.59
CA ALA A 47 -3.78 8.90 -3.29
C ALA A 47 -4.95 8.17 -3.98
N ILE A 48 -4.71 7.59 -5.16
CA ILE A 48 -5.72 6.87 -5.94
C ILE A 48 -5.55 5.34 -5.90
N ARG A 49 -4.65 4.82 -5.05
CA ARG A 49 -4.28 3.40 -5.09
C ARG A 49 -5.47 2.46 -4.86
N LEU A 50 -6.37 2.78 -3.93
CA LEU A 50 -7.54 1.94 -3.71
C LEU A 50 -8.54 2.04 -4.87
N GLN A 51 -8.80 3.27 -5.31
CA GLN A 51 -9.78 3.61 -6.34
C GLN A 51 -9.40 3.01 -7.69
N SER A 52 -8.13 3.09 -8.07
CA SER A 52 -7.59 2.51 -9.32
C SER A 52 -7.58 0.99 -9.34
N ASN A 53 -7.66 0.34 -8.17
CA ASN A 53 -7.74 -1.11 -8.04
C ASN A 53 -9.17 -1.60 -7.79
N LEU A 54 -10.17 -0.72 -7.74
CA LEU A 54 -11.57 -1.12 -7.59
C LEU A 54 -12.12 -1.57 -8.96
N GLN A 55 -12.78 -2.72 -9.00
CA GLN A 55 -13.49 -3.21 -10.18
C GLN A 55 -14.96 -2.79 -10.10
N GLY A 56 -15.32 -1.73 -10.81
CA GLY A 56 -16.70 -1.28 -10.94
C GLY A 56 -16.82 0.02 -11.74
N ASP A 57 -17.96 0.21 -12.40
CA ASP A 57 -18.22 1.36 -13.27
C ASP A 57 -18.83 2.55 -12.48
N LEU A 58 -19.55 2.24 -11.41
CA LEU A 58 -20.28 3.20 -10.58
C LEU A 58 -19.98 2.94 -9.10
N VAL A 59 -19.77 4.01 -8.34
CA VAL A 59 -19.53 3.96 -6.90
C VAL A 59 -20.55 4.82 -6.19
N LEU A 60 -21.23 4.23 -5.21
CA LEU A 60 -22.13 4.95 -4.31
C LEU A 60 -21.42 5.20 -2.99
N ILE A 61 -21.35 6.46 -2.58
CA ILE A 61 -20.79 6.89 -1.30
C ILE A 61 -21.83 7.67 -0.51
N SER A 62 -21.76 7.59 0.82
CA SER A 62 -22.58 8.45 1.67
C SER A 62 -22.14 9.91 1.51
N PRO A 63 -23.06 10.87 1.38
CA PRO A 63 -22.72 12.30 1.30
C PRO A 63 -22.06 12.84 2.58
N GLN A 64 -22.12 12.08 3.69
CA GLN A 64 -21.45 12.42 4.94
C GLN A 64 -19.98 11.95 4.97
N SER A 65 -19.51 11.24 3.94
CA SER A 65 -18.13 10.77 3.84
C SER A 65 -17.23 11.92 3.40
N THR A 66 -16.15 12.17 4.14
CA THR A 66 -15.24 13.30 3.87
C THR A 66 -13.98 12.88 3.11
N ASN A 67 -13.44 11.70 3.42
CA ASN A 67 -12.25 11.13 2.82
C ASN A 67 -12.23 9.60 3.00
N LEU A 68 -11.19 8.94 2.47
CA LEU A 68 -11.07 7.48 2.48
C LEU A 68 -11.13 6.84 3.88
N VAL A 69 -10.56 7.51 4.89
CA VAL A 69 -10.53 7.01 6.27
C VAL A 69 -11.72 7.51 7.11
N GLY A 70 -12.52 8.42 6.56
CA GLY A 70 -13.72 9.00 7.15
C GLY A 70 -15.00 8.61 6.41
N MET A 71 -15.02 7.43 5.79
CA MET A 71 -16.19 6.91 5.08
C MET A 71 -17.33 6.62 6.06
N ARG A 72 -18.54 7.07 5.70
CA ARG A 72 -19.74 6.82 6.50
C ARG A 72 -20.59 5.74 5.85
N ASN A 73 -21.04 4.80 6.69
CA ASN A 73 -21.97 3.77 6.26
C ASN A 73 -23.32 4.38 5.86
N PHE A 74 -23.98 3.75 4.90
CA PHE A 74 -25.36 4.03 4.53
C PHE A 74 -26.15 2.72 4.47
N SER A 75 -27.47 2.82 4.44
CA SER A 75 -28.33 1.62 4.41
C SER A 75 -28.08 0.80 3.14
N GLN A 76 -27.79 -0.50 3.31
CA GLN A 76 -27.66 -1.45 2.19
C GLN A 76 -28.88 -1.46 1.27
N ARG A 77 -30.07 -1.11 1.76
CA ARG A 77 -31.27 -0.96 0.94
C ARG A 77 -31.07 0.00 -0.23
N ARG A 78 -30.30 1.08 -0.05
CA ARG A 78 -29.98 2.03 -1.14
C ARG A 78 -29.12 1.41 -2.22
N LEU A 79 -28.20 0.51 -1.84
CA LEU A 79 -27.39 -0.24 -2.79
C LEU A 79 -28.25 -1.25 -3.55
N TYR A 80 -29.11 -2.02 -2.86
CA TYR A 80 -29.99 -2.98 -3.54
C TYR A 80 -31.06 -2.32 -4.42
N GLN A 81 -31.48 -1.10 -4.10
CA GLN A 81 -32.38 -0.33 -4.97
C GLN A 81 -31.79 -0.10 -6.37
N THR A 82 -30.46 -0.04 -6.52
CA THR A 82 -29.87 0.15 -7.86
C THR A 82 -29.96 -1.08 -8.74
N LEU A 83 -30.11 -2.29 -8.18
CA LEU A 83 -30.38 -3.50 -8.99
C LEU A 83 -31.71 -3.41 -9.74
N GLY A 84 -32.63 -2.53 -9.33
CA GLY A 84 -33.89 -2.29 -10.04
C GLY A 84 -33.75 -1.37 -11.26
N ILE A 85 -32.57 -0.79 -11.50
CA ILE A 85 -32.30 0.10 -12.64
C ILE A 85 -31.82 -0.76 -13.81
N GLU A 86 -32.46 -0.60 -14.97
CA GLU A 86 -32.04 -1.25 -16.20
C GLU A 86 -30.58 -0.89 -16.54
N GLY A 87 -29.76 -1.92 -16.81
CA GLY A 87 -28.32 -1.77 -17.07
C GLY A 87 -27.40 -2.06 -15.87
N VAL A 88 -27.93 -2.20 -14.65
CA VAL A 88 -27.12 -2.59 -13.49
C VAL A 88 -27.00 -4.11 -13.41
N ALA A 89 -25.83 -4.66 -13.74
CA ALA A 89 -25.60 -6.11 -13.75
C ALA A 89 -25.39 -6.71 -12.35
N SER A 90 -24.72 -6.01 -11.44
CA SER A 90 -24.45 -6.46 -10.08
C SER A 90 -24.19 -5.29 -9.13
N VAL A 91 -24.32 -5.53 -7.83
CA VAL A 91 -23.98 -4.56 -6.77
C VAL A 91 -23.16 -5.26 -5.71
N ASN A 92 -22.13 -4.57 -5.21
CA ASN A 92 -21.23 -5.10 -4.21
C ASN A 92 -20.98 -4.08 -3.10
N SER A 93 -20.97 -4.55 -1.85
CA SER A 93 -20.69 -3.70 -0.69
C SER A 93 -19.19 -3.67 -0.42
N LEU A 94 -18.64 -2.47 -0.23
CA LEU A 94 -17.27 -2.26 0.22
C LEU A 94 -17.30 -1.48 1.54
N TYR A 95 -16.72 -2.07 2.57
CA TYR A 95 -16.53 -1.46 3.88
C TYR A 95 -15.09 -0.99 4.01
N ILE A 96 -14.90 0.24 4.48
CA ILE A 96 -13.57 0.83 4.66
C ILE A 96 -13.52 1.40 6.07
N ASN A 97 -12.54 0.99 6.85
CA ASN A 97 -12.35 1.52 8.20
C ASN A 97 -10.88 1.47 8.61
N LEU A 98 -10.51 2.30 9.58
CA LEU A 98 -9.25 2.15 10.31
C LEU A 98 -9.51 1.29 11.54
N ALA A 99 -8.73 0.22 11.70
CA ALA A 99 -8.78 -0.65 12.86
C ALA A 99 -7.48 -0.55 13.66
N ALA A 100 -7.61 -0.72 14.99
CA ALA A 100 -6.47 -0.82 15.88
C ALA A 100 -5.75 -2.15 15.66
N TRP A 101 -4.56 -2.11 15.06
CA TRP A 101 -3.65 -3.23 14.87
C TRP A 101 -2.67 -3.32 16.03
N LYS A 102 -2.69 -4.42 16.77
CA LYS A 102 -1.83 -4.62 17.93
C LYS A 102 -0.60 -5.44 17.57
N ILE A 103 0.55 -4.94 17.97
CA ILE A 103 1.81 -5.66 17.85
C ILE A 103 1.89 -6.68 18.98
N PRO A 104 2.11 -7.96 18.67
CA PRO A 104 2.11 -8.99 19.70
C PRO A 104 3.21 -8.73 20.74
N PRO A 105 2.99 -9.11 22.01
CA PRO A 105 4.06 -9.14 22.99
C PRO A 105 5.17 -10.09 22.53
N ILE A 106 6.41 -9.88 23.00
CA ILE A 106 7.50 -10.85 22.78
C ILE A 106 7.08 -12.15 23.47
N ASN A 107 6.98 -13.22 22.69
CA ASN A 107 6.86 -14.55 23.23
C ASN A 107 8.28 -15.14 23.36
N PRO A 108 8.81 -15.33 24.59
CA PRO A 108 10.15 -15.88 24.79
C PRO A 108 10.29 -17.32 24.29
N ASP A 109 9.18 -18.06 24.22
CA ASP A 109 9.13 -19.47 23.80
C ASP A 109 8.85 -19.63 22.29
N ALA A 110 8.68 -18.52 21.56
CA ALA A 110 8.49 -18.58 20.12
C ALA A 110 9.77 -19.10 19.43
N PRO A 111 9.65 -19.98 18.41
CA PRO A 111 10.77 -20.35 17.57
C PRO A 111 11.44 -19.09 17.03
N LYS A 112 12.74 -18.92 17.33
CA LYS A 112 13.54 -17.82 16.82
C LYS A 112 14.21 -18.27 15.54
N HIS A 113 13.88 -17.62 14.44
CA HIS A 113 14.53 -17.87 13.17
C HIS A 113 15.64 -16.83 12.93
N PRO A 114 16.74 -17.20 12.25
CA PRO A 114 17.85 -16.28 11.96
C PRO A 114 17.40 -15.02 11.21
N GLU A 115 16.35 -15.13 10.39
CA GLU A 115 15.75 -14.05 9.63
C GLU A 115 14.76 -13.17 10.40
N ASP A 116 14.41 -13.52 11.64
CA ASP A 116 13.48 -12.74 12.44
C ASP A 116 14.12 -11.41 12.86
N LEU A 117 13.60 -10.32 12.31
CA LEU A 117 14.05 -8.98 12.66
C LEU A 117 13.30 -8.49 13.91
N PRO A 118 13.96 -7.72 14.79
CA PRO A 118 13.27 -7.07 15.89
C PRO A 118 12.18 -6.15 15.33
N GLU A 119 11.00 -6.17 15.95
CA GLU A 119 9.90 -5.30 15.54
C GLU A 119 10.28 -3.82 15.65
N VAL A 120 9.71 -2.98 14.77
CA VAL A 120 9.99 -1.54 14.75
C VAL A 120 9.49 -0.84 16.01
N LEU A 121 8.39 -1.36 16.56
CA LEU A 121 7.65 -0.74 17.65
C LEU A 121 7.69 -1.65 18.88
N PRO A 122 7.61 -1.07 20.09
CA PRO A 122 7.59 -1.85 21.33
C PRO A 122 6.46 -2.90 21.33
N PRO A 123 6.67 -4.09 21.90
CA PRO A 123 5.64 -5.11 22.00
C PRO A 123 4.42 -4.59 22.78
N GLY A 124 3.21 -4.96 22.33
CA GLY A 124 1.96 -4.43 22.89
C GLY A 124 1.55 -3.05 22.38
N SER A 125 2.37 -2.38 21.57
CA SER A 125 1.99 -1.14 20.89
C SER A 125 0.81 -1.37 19.94
N THR A 126 0.02 -0.33 19.72
CA THR A 126 -1.12 -0.34 18.80
C THR A 126 -0.95 0.73 17.72
N ARG A 127 -1.32 0.41 16.48
CA ARG A 127 -1.31 1.33 15.32
C ARG A 127 -2.60 1.18 14.53
N ASN A 128 -3.05 2.26 13.89
CA ASN A 128 -4.18 2.16 12.98
C ASN A 128 -3.74 1.54 11.65
N ILE A 129 -4.42 0.48 11.23
CA ILE A 129 -4.29 -0.14 9.92
C ILE A 129 -5.58 0.07 9.12
N LEU A 130 -5.47 0.26 7.81
CA LEU A 130 -6.64 0.30 6.93
C LEU A 130 -7.17 -1.11 6.72
N VAL A 131 -8.44 -1.31 7.02
CA VAL A 131 -9.16 -2.56 6.82
C VAL A 131 -10.22 -2.36 5.75
N LEU A 132 -10.24 -3.28 4.80
CA LEU A 132 -11.20 -3.34 3.71
C LEU A 132 -12.06 -4.58 3.91
N GLY A 133 -13.36 -4.39 4.08
CA GLY A 133 -14.34 -5.48 4.17
C GLY A 133 -15.07 -5.62 2.86
N VAL A 134 -15.10 -6.82 2.31
CA VAL A 134 -15.75 -7.13 1.03
C VAL A 134 -16.48 -8.47 1.12
N ASP A 135 -17.44 -8.67 0.21
CA ASP A 135 -18.00 -9.99 -0.02
C ASP A 135 -16.94 -10.90 -0.67
N PRO A 136 -16.54 -12.01 -0.04
CA PRO A 136 -15.51 -12.91 -0.57
C PRO A 136 -15.96 -13.66 -1.83
N THR A 137 -17.25 -13.66 -2.16
CA THR A 137 -17.78 -14.28 -3.39
C THR A 137 -17.72 -13.33 -4.58
N ALA A 138 -17.52 -12.02 -4.34
CA ALA A 138 -17.51 -11.00 -5.37
C ALA A 138 -16.09 -10.54 -5.70
N LYS A 139 -15.81 -10.41 -7.00
CA LYS A 139 -14.54 -9.84 -7.47
C LYS A 139 -14.63 -8.30 -7.50
N ILE A 140 -14.29 -7.68 -6.38
CA ILE A 140 -14.38 -6.21 -6.19
C ILE A 140 -13.03 -5.51 -6.44
N PHE A 141 -11.91 -6.24 -6.36
CA PHE A 141 -10.58 -5.66 -6.50
C PHE A 141 -9.81 -6.27 -7.67
N ASN A 142 -9.03 -5.45 -8.35
CA ASN A 142 -7.97 -5.84 -9.28
C ASN A 142 -6.60 -5.82 -8.58
N LEU A 143 -6.53 -6.39 -7.37
CA LEU A 143 -5.32 -6.42 -6.56
C LEU A 143 -4.60 -7.77 -6.71
N PRO A 144 -3.26 -7.79 -6.93
CA PRO A 144 -2.49 -9.02 -6.88
C PRO A 144 -2.63 -9.71 -5.51
N GLY A 145 -2.99 -11.00 -5.51
CA GLY A 145 -3.22 -11.78 -4.30
C GLY A 145 -4.64 -11.70 -3.72
N VAL A 146 -5.53 -10.91 -4.32
CA VAL A 146 -6.98 -10.93 -4.04
C VAL A 146 -7.68 -11.65 -5.20
N ASP A 147 -7.30 -12.90 -5.39
CA ASP A 147 -7.85 -13.83 -6.38
C ASP A 147 -8.85 -14.79 -5.75
N ALA A 148 -9.54 -15.58 -6.58
CA ALA A 148 -10.56 -16.52 -6.12
C ALA A 148 -9.99 -17.48 -5.05
N GLU A 149 -8.76 -17.97 -5.20
CA GLU A 149 -8.14 -18.88 -4.24
C GLU A 149 -7.97 -18.25 -2.84
N ASN A 150 -7.45 -17.02 -2.77
CA ASN A 150 -7.26 -16.35 -1.49
C ASN A 150 -8.57 -15.80 -0.91
N LEU A 151 -9.54 -15.47 -1.76
CA LEU A 151 -10.89 -15.10 -1.34
C LEU A 151 -11.65 -16.26 -0.69
N GLU A 152 -11.44 -17.51 -1.13
CA GLU A 152 -11.98 -18.69 -0.44
C GLU A 152 -11.47 -18.81 1.00
N LYS A 153 -10.19 -18.47 1.25
CA LYS A 153 -9.57 -18.56 2.58
C LYS A 153 -10.21 -17.61 3.60
N ILE A 154 -10.62 -16.41 3.17
CA ILE A 154 -11.25 -15.41 4.05
C ILE A 154 -12.77 -15.63 4.26
N LYS A 155 -13.36 -16.68 3.68
CA LYS A 155 -14.72 -17.11 4.06
C LYS A 155 -14.75 -17.70 5.47
N VAL A 156 -13.61 -18.19 5.94
CA VAL A 156 -13.44 -18.66 7.31
C VAL A 156 -13.39 -17.46 8.25
N GLN A 157 -14.07 -17.57 9.39
CA GLN A 157 -14.07 -16.53 10.40
C GLN A 157 -12.64 -16.26 10.90
N ASP A 158 -12.31 -15.00 11.18
CA ASP A 158 -11.03 -14.57 11.75
C ASP A 158 -9.82 -14.81 10.82
N VAL A 159 -10.08 -14.94 9.52
CA VAL A 159 -9.05 -15.00 8.47
C VAL A 159 -9.14 -13.75 7.60
N ALA A 160 -7.99 -13.10 7.40
CA ALA A 160 -7.88 -11.91 6.58
C ALA A 160 -6.65 -12.00 5.67
N LEU A 161 -6.70 -11.29 4.55
CA LEU A 161 -5.53 -11.08 3.70
C LEU A 161 -4.71 -9.91 4.24
N PHE A 162 -3.39 -10.06 4.21
CA PHE A 162 -2.44 -9.03 4.64
C PHE A 162 -1.58 -8.58 3.46
N ASP A 163 -1.47 -7.26 3.25
CA ASP A 163 -0.62 -6.72 2.19
C ASP A 163 0.85 -6.93 2.54
N ARG A 164 1.54 -7.75 1.75
CA ARG A 164 2.98 -8.04 1.88
C ARG A 164 3.87 -6.80 1.79
N THR A 165 3.38 -5.72 1.18
CA THR A 165 4.08 -4.43 1.04
C THR A 165 3.78 -3.46 2.18
N SER A 166 3.02 -3.90 3.19
CA SER A 166 2.79 -3.15 4.42
C SER A 166 4.11 -2.74 5.07
N ARG A 167 4.12 -1.54 5.67
CA ARG A 167 5.30 -1.05 6.39
C ARG A 167 5.68 -2.02 7.50
N ALA A 168 6.98 -2.13 7.75
CA ALA A 168 7.57 -2.97 8.79
C ALA A 168 6.95 -2.79 10.19
N GLU A 169 6.41 -1.60 10.51
CA GLU A 169 5.70 -1.33 11.76
C GLU A 169 4.40 -2.13 11.98
N PHE A 170 3.83 -2.71 10.92
CA PHE A 170 2.66 -3.58 11.02
C PHE A 170 3.04 -5.05 11.27
N GLY A 171 4.34 -5.36 11.31
CA GLY A 171 4.88 -6.68 11.61
C GLY A 171 5.89 -7.11 10.57
N ARG A 172 7.18 -7.02 10.92
CA ARG A 172 8.29 -7.35 10.00
C ARG A 172 8.28 -8.80 9.55
N ASN A 173 7.92 -9.70 10.47
CA ASN A 173 8.11 -11.13 10.27
C ASN A 173 6.86 -11.84 9.73
N ILE A 174 5.71 -11.15 9.60
CA ILE A 174 4.44 -11.75 9.16
C ILE A 174 4.59 -12.45 7.81
N VAL A 175 5.19 -11.77 6.83
CA VAL A 175 5.36 -12.32 5.48
C VAL A 175 6.28 -13.55 5.49
N ALA A 176 7.33 -13.52 6.31
CA ALA A 176 8.26 -14.65 6.45
C ALA A 176 7.57 -15.85 7.11
N GLN A 177 6.85 -15.63 8.20
CA GLN A 177 6.08 -16.65 8.93
C GLN A 177 5.04 -17.33 8.01
N VAL A 178 4.24 -16.54 7.28
CA VAL A 178 3.23 -17.08 6.35
C VAL A 178 3.87 -17.88 5.21
N LYS A 179 5.01 -17.44 4.67
CA LYS A 179 5.74 -18.19 3.62
C LYS A 179 6.27 -19.54 4.10
N ARG A 180 6.53 -19.70 5.41
CA ARG A 180 6.94 -20.97 6.02
C ARG A 180 5.75 -21.89 6.33
N GLY A 181 4.51 -21.45 6.05
CA GLY A 181 3.29 -22.19 6.37
C GLY A 181 2.88 -22.07 7.83
N GLU A 182 3.46 -21.13 8.59
CA GLU A 182 3.06 -20.87 9.97
C GLU A 182 1.72 -20.12 10.01
N THR A 183 0.89 -20.47 10.99
CA THR A 183 -0.34 -19.72 11.26
C THR A 183 0.01 -18.47 12.06
N VAL A 184 -0.22 -17.30 11.47
CA VAL A 184 0.05 -16.01 12.11
C VAL A 184 -1.24 -15.41 12.64
N THR A 185 -1.34 -15.28 13.96
CA THR A 185 -2.49 -14.65 14.62
C THR A 185 -2.13 -13.24 15.10
N ARG A 186 -3.03 -12.27 14.87
CA ARG A 186 -2.84 -10.86 15.24
C ARG A 186 -4.16 -10.27 15.71
N GLU A 187 -4.09 -9.38 16.69
CA GLU A 187 -5.27 -8.72 17.24
C GLU A 187 -5.56 -7.43 16.45
N VAL A 188 -6.77 -7.34 15.90
CA VAL A 188 -7.29 -6.21 15.14
C VAL A 188 -8.63 -5.78 15.74
N ALA A 189 -8.71 -4.53 16.20
CA ALA A 189 -9.89 -3.98 16.86
C ALA A 189 -10.44 -4.86 18.01
N ASN A 190 -9.54 -5.33 18.89
CA ASN A 190 -9.83 -6.24 20.01
C ASN A 190 -10.37 -7.62 19.61
N ARG A 191 -10.20 -8.02 18.35
CA ARG A 191 -10.55 -9.34 17.82
C ARG A 191 -9.27 -10.03 17.37
N LYS A 192 -9.08 -11.29 17.78
CA LYS A 192 -7.85 -12.05 17.58
C LYS A 192 -7.95 -12.98 16.39
#